data_AF-A0A3D1R7N6-F1
#
_entry.id   AF-A0A3D1R7N6-F1
#
_cell.length_a   1.000
_cell.length_b   1.000
_cell.length_c   1.000
_cell.angle_alpha   90.00
_cell.angle_beta   90.00
_cell.angle_gamma   90.00
#
_symmetry.space_group_name_H-M   'P 1'
#
loop_
_entity.id
_entity.type
_entity.pdbx_description
1 polymer ?
#
loop_
_entity_poly.entity_id
_entity_poly.type
_entity_poly.pdbx_seq_one_letter_code
_entity_poly.pdbx_strand_id
1 'polypeptide(L)'
;MEDGLDNCPLLANEDQLDSDGDGQGDLCDEDDDGDGVEDSLDNCPLLANDQLDSDEDGRGDICDEDDDGEGVEDRLDNCPLLANEDQLDTDADGQGVRDYVIDAVAGYGSTSAAAAPRAFPLLREAAGLFEGKHAARILAAMPRLLAVMPRLAADARELAAGFSEHPKSGVRKAARSLQRATADS
;
A
#
# COMPACT_ATOMS: atom_id res chain seq x y z
N MET A 1 49.48 0.10 -0.83
CA MET A 1 48.89 -0.83 -1.82
C MET A 1 49.76 -0.81 -3.07
N GLU A 2 49.79 -1.91 -3.82
CA GLU A 2 50.50 -2.00 -5.10
C GLU A 2 49.63 -1.33 -6.17
N ASP A 3 50.17 -0.36 -6.91
CA ASP A 3 49.50 0.61 -7.82
C ASP A 3 48.71 -0.02 -9.00
N GLY A 4 48.59 -1.34 -9.06
CA GLY A 4 47.85 -2.08 -10.10
C GLY A 4 46.65 -2.89 -9.58
N LEU A 5 46.32 -2.76 -8.30
CA LEU A 5 45.18 -3.40 -7.62
C LEU A 5 44.33 -2.37 -6.86
N ASP A 6 44.53 -1.07 -7.11
CA ASP A 6 43.79 0.03 -6.47
C ASP A 6 42.67 0.49 -7.41
N ASN A 7 41.41 0.24 -7.05
CA ASN A 7 40.23 0.65 -7.82
C ASN A 7 39.87 2.13 -7.60
N CYS A 8 40.49 2.84 -6.64
CA CYS A 8 40.40 4.29 -6.50
C CYS A 8 41.79 4.96 -6.30
N PRO A 9 42.63 5.07 -7.34
CA PRO A 9 44.03 5.51 -7.22
C PRO A 9 44.25 6.91 -6.60
N LEU A 10 43.22 7.75 -6.55
CA LEU A 10 43.26 9.11 -6.00
C LEU A 10 42.64 9.24 -4.61
N LEU A 11 41.92 8.21 -4.12
CA LEU A 11 41.17 8.22 -2.88
C LEU A 11 41.46 6.94 -2.09
N ALA A 12 41.92 7.07 -0.85
CA ALA A 12 42.26 5.90 -0.05
C ALA A 12 41.00 5.12 0.38
N ASN A 13 40.84 3.90 -0.14
CA ASN A 13 39.76 2.96 0.18
C ASN A 13 40.37 1.57 0.49
N GLU A 14 40.70 1.31 1.75
CA GLU A 14 41.44 0.09 2.14
C GLU A 14 40.67 -1.22 1.88
N ASP A 15 39.35 -1.14 1.87
CA ASP A 15 38.42 -2.23 1.61
C ASP A 15 38.26 -2.55 0.12
N GLN A 16 38.57 -1.60 -0.77
CA GLN A 16 38.46 -1.75 -2.22
C GLN A 16 37.06 -2.23 -2.61
N LEU A 17 36.03 -1.68 -1.96
CA LEU A 17 34.64 -1.91 -2.37
C LEU A 17 34.44 -1.46 -3.82
N ASP A 18 33.64 -2.24 -4.53
CA ASP A 18 33.33 -2.20 -5.97
C ASP A 18 32.02 -3.00 -6.10
N SER A 19 30.91 -2.32 -5.82
CA SER A 19 29.60 -2.93 -5.58
C SER A 19 28.94 -3.44 -6.87
N ASP A 20 29.19 -2.80 -8.01
CA ASP A 20 28.70 -3.22 -9.33
C ASP A 20 29.69 -4.12 -10.10
N GLY A 21 30.97 -4.14 -9.69
CA GLY A 21 32.02 -4.98 -10.28
C GLY A 21 32.57 -4.45 -11.60
N ASP A 22 32.45 -3.16 -11.90
CA ASP A 22 32.94 -2.55 -13.14
C ASP A 22 34.46 -2.24 -13.10
N GLY A 23 35.05 -2.27 -11.90
CA GLY A 23 36.47 -2.06 -11.64
C GLY A 23 36.83 -0.64 -11.19
N GLN A 24 35.86 0.27 -11.09
CA GLN A 24 35.91 1.51 -10.33
C GLN A 24 35.42 1.20 -8.90
N GLY A 25 36.04 1.78 -7.88
CA GLY A 25 35.63 1.51 -6.50
C GLY A 25 34.56 2.48 -6.05
N ASP A 26 33.67 2.05 -5.14
CA ASP A 26 32.53 2.84 -4.65
C ASP A 26 32.94 4.26 -4.19
N LEU A 27 34.10 4.38 -3.56
CA LEU A 27 34.62 5.66 -3.07
C LEU A 27 34.95 6.69 -4.17
N CYS A 28 35.09 6.24 -5.42
CA CYS A 28 35.39 7.06 -6.57
C CYS A 28 34.44 6.83 -7.75
N ASP A 29 33.40 6.00 -7.60
CA ASP A 29 32.29 5.88 -8.53
C ASP A 29 31.24 6.99 -8.32
N GLU A 30 30.41 7.22 -9.32
CA GLU A 30 29.23 8.08 -9.23
C GLU A 30 27.92 7.26 -9.24
N ASP A 31 27.98 5.95 -9.55
CA ASP A 31 26.86 5.00 -9.63
C ASP A 31 27.34 3.62 -9.11
N ASP A 32 27.31 3.45 -7.79
CA ASP A 32 27.94 2.33 -7.08
C ASP A 32 27.31 0.95 -7.40
N ASP A 33 26.09 0.90 -7.93
CA ASP A 33 25.38 -0.34 -8.26
C ASP A 33 25.09 -0.56 -9.76
N GLY A 34 25.40 0.43 -10.59
CA GLY A 34 25.36 0.36 -12.05
C GLY A 34 23.95 0.32 -12.62
N ASP A 35 22.94 0.82 -11.91
CA ASP A 35 21.55 0.85 -12.37
C ASP A 35 21.23 2.03 -13.32
N GLY A 36 22.15 3.01 -13.38
CA GLY A 36 22.06 4.19 -14.22
C GLY A 36 21.51 5.43 -13.50
N VAL A 37 21.31 5.38 -12.18
CA VAL A 37 21.00 6.51 -11.31
C VAL A 37 22.24 6.87 -10.49
N GLU A 38 22.63 8.15 -10.50
CA GLU A 38 23.79 8.61 -9.71
C GLU A 38 23.50 8.50 -8.21
N ASP A 39 24.47 8.07 -7.38
CA ASP A 39 24.30 7.81 -5.93
C ASP A 39 23.64 8.97 -5.17
N SER A 40 23.86 10.20 -5.63
CA SER A 40 23.31 11.41 -5.02
C SER A 40 21.81 11.62 -5.27
N LEU A 41 21.24 10.87 -6.21
CA LEU A 41 19.84 10.85 -6.61
C LEU A 41 19.18 9.49 -6.40
N ASP A 42 19.97 8.47 -6.06
CA ASP A 42 19.53 7.09 -5.87
C ASP A 42 18.99 6.87 -4.44
N ASN A 43 17.78 6.32 -4.35
CA ASN A 43 17.17 5.95 -3.07
C ASN A 43 17.69 4.62 -2.49
N CYS A 44 18.47 3.85 -3.24
CA CYS A 44 19.17 2.64 -2.82
C CYS A 44 20.58 2.52 -3.46
N PRO A 45 21.55 3.39 -3.11
CA PRO A 45 22.84 3.53 -3.84
C PRO A 45 23.72 2.27 -3.99
N LEU A 46 23.38 1.17 -3.33
CA LEU A 46 24.18 -0.08 -3.36
C LEU A 46 23.35 -1.25 -3.88
N LEU A 47 22.14 -1.00 -4.41
CA LEU A 47 21.20 -2.03 -4.80
C LEU A 47 20.30 -1.57 -5.95
N ALA A 48 20.72 -1.95 -7.16
CA ALA A 48 20.06 -1.58 -8.40
C ALA A 48 18.55 -1.77 -8.38
N ASN A 49 17.80 -0.71 -8.69
CA ASN A 49 16.34 -0.70 -8.55
C ASN A 49 15.62 0.16 -9.60
N ASP A 50 14.31 0.34 -9.45
CA ASP A 50 13.49 1.20 -10.30
C ASP A 50 13.05 2.50 -9.61
N GLN A 51 13.73 2.86 -8.51
CA GLN A 51 13.47 4.04 -7.68
C GLN A 51 12.04 4.09 -7.10
N LEU A 52 11.42 2.93 -6.88
CA LEU A 52 10.18 2.85 -6.13
C LEU A 52 10.46 3.19 -4.65
N ASP A 53 9.61 4.05 -4.08
CA ASP A 53 9.66 4.54 -2.69
C ASP A 53 8.19 4.80 -2.30
N SER A 54 7.60 3.85 -1.60
CA SER A 54 6.16 3.76 -1.36
C SER A 54 5.67 4.69 -0.24
N ASP A 55 6.53 5.03 0.72
CA ASP A 55 6.21 5.92 1.85
C ASP A 55 6.83 7.34 1.72
N GLU A 56 7.65 7.56 0.69
CA GLU A 56 8.33 8.81 0.39
C GLU A 56 9.34 9.23 1.50
N ASP A 57 9.96 8.27 2.21
CA ASP A 57 10.99 8.54 3.22
C ASP A 57 12.38 8.85 2.62
N GLY A 58 12.57 8.54 1.33
CA GLY A 58 13.81 8.72 0.59
C GLY A 58 14.71 7.49 0.51
N ARG A 59 14.30 6.35 1.05
CA ARG A 59 14.85 5.03 0.75
C ARG A 59 13.91 4.27 -0.16
N GLY A 60 14.47 3.50 -1.08
CA GLY A 60 13.65 2.72 -2.00
C GLY A 60 13.14 1.43 -1.38
N ASP A 61 11.99 0.94 -1.84
CA ASP A 61 11.32 -0.27 -1.32
C ASP A 61 12.24 -1.51 -1.29
N ILE A 62 13.26 -1.55 -2.16
CA ILE A 62 14.19 -2.69 -2.19
C ILE A 62 15.22 -2.67 -1.05
N CYS A 63 15.46 -1.51 -0.44
CA CYS A 63 16.44 -1.26 0.61
C CYS A 63 15.88 -0.57 1.86
N ASP A 64 14.56 -0.35 1.91
CA ASP A 64 13.84 -0.06 3.14
C ASP A 64 13.50 -1.35 3.90
N GLU A 65 13.23 -1.23 5.20
CA GLU A 65 12.72 -2.31 6.05
C GLU A 65 11.22 -2.14 6.38
N ASP A 66 10.60 -1.01 6.03
CA ASP A 66 9.23 -0.57 6.34
C ASP A 66 8.64 0.27 5.19
N ASP A 67 8.30 -0.38 4.06
CA ASP A 67 7.96 0.26 2.77
C ASP A 67 6.71 1.18 2.81
N ASP A 68 5.88 1.12 3.87
CA ASP A 68 4.72 1.99 4.04
C ASP A 68 4.80 2.95 5.25
N GLY A 69 5.93 2.92 5.97
CA GLY A 69 6.28 3.87 7.02
C GLY A 69 5.39 3.81 8.26
N GLU A 70 4.69 2.70 8.51
CA GLU A 70 3.79 2.59 9.67
C GLU A 70 4.45 2.06 10.95
N GLY A 71 5.71 1.65 10.87
CA GLY A 71 6.48 1.12 11.99
C GLY A 71 6.32 -0.38 12.19
N VAL A 72 5.87 -1.11 11.16
CA VAL A 72 5.83 -2.57 11.14
C VAL A 72 6.74 -3.05 10.00
N GLU A 73 7.91 -3.57 10.35
CA GLU A 73 8.87 -4.05 9.33
C GLU A 73 8.22 -5.00 8.30
N ASP A 74 8.56 -4.91 7.02
CA ASP A 74 7.91 -5.63 5.90
C ASP A 74 7.82 -7.15 6.14
N ARG A 75 8.84 -7.71 6.79
CA ARG A 75 8.91 -9.15 7.12
C ARG A 75 7.88 -9.59 8.17
N LEU A 76 7.32 -8.64 8.90
CA LEU A 76 6.28 -8.80 9.92
C LEU A 76 4.93 -8.23 9.48
N ASP A 77 4.93 -7.45 8.40
CA ASP A 77 3.76 -6.79 7.85
C ASP A 77 2.95 -7.72 6.92
N ASN A 78 1.65 -7.82 7.17
CA ASN A 78 0.72 -8.54 6.31
C ASN A 78 0.20 -7.71 5.11
N CYS A 79 0.57 -6.42 5.05
CA CYS A 79 0.34 -5.46 3.97
C CYS A 79 1.55 -4.52 3.73
N PRO A 80 2.75 -5.00 3.35
CA PRO A 80 3.98 -4.18 3.29
C PRO A 80 3.92 -2.84 2.53
N LEU A 81 2.93 -2.64 1.65
CA LEU A 81 2.79 -1.43 0.83
C LEU A 81 1.52 -0.62 1.20
N LEU A 82 0.88 -0.92 2.34
CA LEU A 82 -0.39 -0.30 2.73
C LEU A 82 -0.56 -0.32 4.25
N ALA A 83 -0.38 0.86 4.83
CA ALA A 83 -0.48 1.06 6.27
C ALA A 83 -1.78 0.47 6.87
N ASN A 84 -1.59 -0.54 7.72
CA ASN A 84 -2.53 -1.14 8.64
C ASN A 84 -1.91 -1.47 10.03
N GLU A 85 -1.58 -0.44 10.84
CA GLU A 85 -0.92 -0.57 12.17
C GLU A 85 -1.48 -1.66 13.12
N ASP A 86 -2.74 -2.07 12.94
CA ASP A 86 -3.39 -3.13 13.72
C ASP A 86 -3.14 -4.56 13.22
N GLN A 87 -2.47 -4.70 12.07
CA GLN A 87 -2.05 -5.96 11.43
C GLN A 87 -3.20 -6.96 11.35
N LEU A 88 -4.40 -6.48 11.04
CA LEU A 88 -5.58 -7.33 11.01
C LEU A 88 -5.50 -8.36 9.88
N ASP A 89 -5.72 -9.62 10.25
CA ASP A 89 -5.77 -10.77 9.35
C ASP A 89 -6.89 -11.73 9.81
N THR A 90 -8.12 -11.45 9.40
CA THR A 90 -9.33 -12.14 9.87
C THR A 90 -9.41 -13.60 9.43
N ASP A 91 -8.86 -13.96 8.27
CA ASP A 91 -8.86 -15.34 7.77
C ASP A 91 -7.54 -16.10 7.99
N ALA A 92 -6.54 -15.43 8.61
CA ALA A 92 -5.26 -15.98 9.02
C ALA A 92 -4.48 -16.56 7.83
N ASP A 93 -4.60 -15.94 6.66
CA ASP A 93 -3.90 -16.34 5.43
C ASP A 93 -2.57 -15.59 5.24
N GLY A 94 -2.26 -14.64 6.13
CA GLY A 94 -1.07 -13.80 6.09
C GLY A 94 -1.16 -12.64 5.11
N GLN A 95 -2.34 -12.30 4.58
CA GLN A 95 -2.56 -11.18 3.65
C GLN A 95 -3.65 -10.23 4.16
N GLY A 96 -3.27 -9.15 4.84
CA GLY A 96 -4.24 -8.15 5.33
C GLY A 96 -4.90 -7.35 4.19
N VAL A 97 -4.28 -7.28 3.01
CA VAL A 97 -4.79 -6.54 1.84
C VAL A 97 -6.12 -7.08 1.32
N ARG A 98 -6.42 -8.35 1.60
CA ARG A 98 -7.71 -8.98 1.27
C ARG A 98 -8.74 -8.79 2.37
N ASP A 99 -8.29 -8.43 3.56
CA ASP A 99 -9.09 -8.16 4.72
C ASP A 99 -9.46 -6.68 4.87
N TYR A 100 -8.68 -5.73 4.34
CA TYR A 100 -9.02 -4.29 4.36
C TYR A 100 -10.41 -3.97 3.76
N VAL A 101 -10.83 -4.80 2.81
CA VAL A 101 -12.15 -4.74 2.17
C VAL A 101 -13.21 -5.50 2.97
N ILE A 102 -12.79 -6.57 3.64
CA ILE A 102 -13.62 -7.29 4.58
C ILE A 102 -13.82 -6.44 5.84
N ASP A 103 -12.94 -5.52 6.21
CA ASP A 103 -13.07 -4.75 7.44
C ASP A 103 -14.06 -3.58 7.35
N ALA A 104 -14.14 -2.96 6.18
CA ALA A 104 -15.28 -2.11 5.84
C ALA A 104 -16.64 -2.87 5.84
N VAL A 105 -16.61 -4.21 5.84
CA VAL A 105 -17.75 -5.11 5.59
C VAL A 105 -18.05 -6.05 6.78
N ALA A 106 -17.09 -6.30 7.69
CA ALA A 106 -17.09 -7.32 8.74
C ALA A 106 -16.51 -6.81 10.08
N GLY A 107 -15.65 -5.79 10.06
CA GLY A 107 -14.92 -5.23 11.21
C GLY A 107 -15.65 -4.15 12.05
N TYR A 108 -16.92 -3.87 11.81
CA TYR A 108 -17.70 -2.91 12.64
C TYR A 108 -17.97 -3.36 14.09
N GLY A 109 -17.21 -4.33 14.59
CA GLY A 109 -17.21 -4.78 15.97
C GLY A 109 -16.07 -4.25 16.84
N SER A 110 -15.02 -3.62 16.27
CA SER A 110 -13.78 -3.35 17.02
C SER A 110 -13.20 -1.95 16.76
N THR A 111 -13.53 -1.01 17.65
CA THR A 111 -12.70 0.12 18.11
C THR A 111 -11.95 1.02 17.10
N SER A 112 -12.63 2.06 16.57
CA SER A 112 -12.20 3.48 16.68
C SER A 112 -13.03 4.35 15.73
N ALA A 113 -13.80 5.29 16.28
CA ALA A 113 -14.60 6.24 15.49
C ALA A 113 -13.75 7.24 14.67
N ALA A 114 -12.41 7.16 14.72
CA ALA A 114 -11.50 8.08 14.05
C ALA A 114 -11.19 7.70 12.59
N ALA A 115 -11.28 6.42 12.20
CA ALA A 115 -10.94 5.95 10.84
C ALA A 115 -12.06 6.10 9.80
N ALA A 116 -13.31 6.28 10.27
CA ALA A 116 -14.51 6.34 9.44
C ALA A 116 -14.51 7.36 8.28
N PRO A 117 -13.97 8.59 8.42
CA PRO A 117 -14.01 9.59 7.36
C PRO A 117 -13.02 9.31 6.21
N ARG A 118 -11.95 8.54 6.48
CA ARG A 118 -10.92 8.18 5.48
C ARG A 118 -11.27 6.91 4.69
N ALA A 119 -12.13 6.05 5.25
CA ALA A 119 -12.55 4.80 4.62
C ALA A 119 -13.43 4.98 3.38
N PHE A 120 -14.11 6.11 3.20
CA PHE A 120 -15.13 6.25 2.16
C PHE A 120 -14.60 6.47 0.73
N PRO A 121 -13.60 7.34 0.52
CA PRO A 121 -12.86 7.41 -0.74
C PRO A 121 -12.24 6.04 -1.11
N LEU A 122 -11.65 5.36 -0.13
CA LEU A 122 -11.06 4.03 -0.29
C LEU A 122 -12.11 2.95 -0.62
N LEU A 123 -13.31 3.02 -0.03
CA LEU A 123 -14.43 2.13 -0.37
C LEU A 123 -14.94 2.32 -1.80
N ARG A 124 -14.89 3.56 -2.30
CA ARG A 124 -15.25 3.90 -3.68
C ARG A 124 -14.21 3.37 -4.66
N GLU A 125 -12.92 3.55 -4.34
CA GLU A 125 -11.80 2.97 -5.10
C GLU A 125 -11.84 1.44 -5.07
N ALA A 126 -11.93 0.83 -3.89
CA ALA A 126 -12.05 -0.61 -3.72
C ALA A 126 -13.23 -1.17 -4.51
N ALA A 127 -14.44 -0.61 -4.36
CA ALA A 127 -15.59 -1.09 -5.12
C ALA A 127 -15.43 -0.89 -6.65
N GLY A 128 -14.59 0.06 -7.09
CA GLY A 128 -14.20 0.26 -8.49
C GLY A 128 -13.10 -0.70 -8.99
N LEU A 129 -12.17 -1.10 -8.11
CA LEU A 129 -11.07 -2.05 -8.36
C LEU A 129 -11.57 -3.50 -8.42
N PHE A 130 -12.64 -3.83 -7.68
CA PHE A 130 -13.11 -5.20 -7.54
C PHE A 130 -14.15 -5.63 -8.60
N GLU A 131 -13.83 -6.68 -9.36
CA GLU A 131 -14.79 -7.27 -10.29
C GLU A 131 -16.00 -7.90 -9.58
N GLY A 132 -17.19 -7.40 -9.89
CA GLY A 132 -18.46 -8.14 -9.84
C GLY A 132 -18.88 -8.70 -8.48
N LYS A 133 -18.36 -9.86 -8.08
CA LYS A 133 -18.77 -10.54 -6.83
C LYS A 133 -18.26 -9.83 -5.59
N HIS A 134 -17.03 -9.29 -5.64
CA HIS A 134 -16.41 -8.60 -4.52
C HIS A 134 -17.08 -7.24 -4.29
N ALA A 135 -17.25 -6.42 -5.33
CA ALA A 135 -18.03 -5.17 -5.26
C ALA A 135 -19.47 -5.37 -4.73
N ALA A 136 -20.14 -6.46 -5.12
CA ALA A 136 -21.48 -6.78 -4.61
C ALA A 136 -21.50 -7.12 -3.11
N ARG A 137 -20.44 -7.73 -2.58
CA ARG A 137 -20.31 -8.04 -1.14
C ARG A 137 -20.07 -6.78 -0.31
N ILE A 138 -19.22 -5.88 -0.81
CA ILE A 138 -18.95 -4.57 -0.19
C ILE A 138 -20.24 -3.78 0.00
N LEU A 139 -20.97 -3.57 -1.10
CA LEU A 139 -22.23 -2.84 -1.09
C LEU A 139 -23.31 -3.51 -0.21
N ALA A 140 -23.26 -4.82 -0.05
CA ALA A 140 -24.25 -5.57 0.75
C ALA A 140 -24.01 -5.47 2.26
N ALA A 141 -22.81 -5.13 2.72
CA ALA A 141 -22.51 -4.98 4.15
C ALA A 141 -22.71 -3.56 4.68
N MET A 142 -22.65 -2.55 3.81
CA MET A 142 -22.82 -1.13 4.19
C MET A 142 -24.11 -0.82 4.98
N PRO A 143 -25.28 -1.47 4.78
CA PRO A 143 -26.44 -1.23 5.63
C PRO A 143 -26.23 -1.56 7.12
N ARG A 144 -25.38 -2.56 7.44
CA ARG A 144 -25.06 -2.91 8.83
C ARG A 144 -24.16 -1.86 9.47
N LEU A 145 -23.23 -1.34 8.70
CA LEU A 145 -22.40 -0.20 9.06
C LEU A 145 -23.26 1.04 9.36
N LEU A 146 -24.21 1.38 8.49
CA LEU A 146 -25.09 2.54 8.69
C LEU A 146 -25.87 2.50 10.01
N ALA A 147 -26.21 1.31 10.50
CA ALA A 147 -26.92 1.12 11.78
C ALA A 147 -26.07 1.52 13.00
N VAL A 148 -24.74 1.45 12.90
CA VAL A 148 -23.82 1.81 13.98
C VAL A 148 -23.17 3.18 13.78
N MET A 149 -23.08 3.66 12.53
CA MET A 149 -22.53 4.99 12.20
C MET A 149 -23.44 5.76 11.21
N PRO A 150 -24.56 6.34 11.68
CA PRO A 150 -25.52 7.03 10.83
C PRO A 150 -24.96 8.29 10.16
N ARG A 151 -23.86 8.86 10.69
CA ARG A 151 -23.18 10.03 10.11
C ARG A 151 -22.63 9.76 8.69
N LEU A 152 -22.42 8.50 8.32
CA LEU A 152 -21.96 8.08 6.99
C LEU A 152 -23.10 7.95 5.95
N ALA A 153 -24.35 8.26 6.30
CA ALA A 153 -25.49 8.07 5.40
C ALA A 153 -25.40 8.91 4.11
N ALA A 154 -24.78 10.09 4.15
CA ALA A 154 -24.58 10.91 2.96
C ALA A 154 -23.59 10.26 1.98
N ASP A 155 -22.47 9.80 2.49
CA ASP A 155 -21.42 9.17 1.70
C ASP A 155 -21.93 7.84 1.12
N ALA A 156 -22.59 7.01 1.94
CA ALA A 156 -23.23 5.76 1.52
C ALA A 156 -24.22 5.93 0.36
N ARG A 157 -24.94 7.07 0.29
CA ARG A 157 -25.82 7.42 -0.84
C ARG A 157 -25.02 7.68 -2.10
N GLU A 158 -23.91 8.40 -2.01
CA GLU A 158 -23.04 8.71 -3.15
C GLU A 158 -22.42 7.44 -3.73
N LEU A 159 -21.86 6.57 -2.88
CA LEU A 159 -21.32 5.27 -3.32
C LEU A 159 -22.39 4.46 -4.03
N ALA A 160 -23.56 4.30 -3.41
CA ALA A 160 -24.63 3.50 -3.98
C ALA A 160 -25.15 4.08 -5.32
N ALA A 161 -25.13 5.41 -5.49
CA ALA A 161 -25.44 6.05 -6.77
C ALA A 161 -24.42 5.68 -7.86
N GLY A 162 -23.12 5.66 -7.54
CA GLY A 162 -22.05 5.28 -8.45
C GLY A 162 -22.16 3.85 -9.01
N PHE A 163 -22.80 2.94 -8.27
CA PHE A 163 -22.97 1.54 -8.68
C PHE A 163 -24.36 1.20 -9.23
N SER A 164 -25.24 2.20 -9.39
CA SER A 164 -26.62 1.99 -9.82
C SER A 164 -26.73 1.42 -11.25
N GLU A 165 -25.78 1.76 -12.12
CA GLU A 165 -25.71 1.34 -13.52
C GLU A 165 -24.63 0.28 -13.82
N HIS A 166 -24.00 -0.29 -12.79
CA HIS A 166 -22.88 -1.24 -12.95
C HIS A 166 -23.24 -2.44 -13.85
N PRO A 167 -22.37 -2.97 -14.73
CA PRO A 167 -22.71 -4.03 -15.71
C PRO A 167 -23.14 -5.37 -15.10
N LYS A 168 -22.66 -5.71 -13.90
CA LYS A 168 -23.03 -6.95 -13.18
C LYS A 168 -24.30 -6.77 -12.36
N SER A 169 -25.29 -7.66 -12.53
CA SER A 169 -26.61 -7.58 -11.88
C SER A 169 -26.57 -7.69 -10.35
N GLY A 170 -25.62 -8.46 -9.80
CA GLY A 170 -25.39 -8.58 -8.36
C GLY A 170 -25.00 -7.25 -7.70
N VAL A 171 -24.11 -6.50 -8.35
CA VAL A 171 -23.65 -5.18 -7.89
C VAL A 171 -24.80 -4.18 -7.89
N ARG A 172 -25.57 -4.10 -9.00
CA ARG A 172 -26.76 -3.23 -9.07
C ARG A 172 -27.80 -3.56 -7.99
N LYS A 173 -27.96 -4.83 -7.65
CA LYS A 173 -28.90 -5.27 -6.60
C LYS A 173 -28.43 -4.82 -5.22
N ALA A 174 -27.13 -4.94 -4.94
CA ALA A 174 -26.53 -4.49 -3.68
C ALA A 174 -26.59 -2.96 -3.55
N ALA A 175 -26.25 -2.22 -4.62
CA ALA A 175 -26.36 -0.76 -4.67
C ALA A 175 -27.78 -0.27 -4.35
N ARG A 176 -28.81 -0.86 -4.96
CA ARG A 176 -30.22 -0.52 -4.65
C ARG A 176 -30.61 -0.84 -3.21
N SER A 177 -30.04 -1.90 -2.63
CA SER A 177 -30.29 -2.24 -1.22
C SER A 177 -29.68 -1.19 -0.29
N LEU A 178 -28.47 -0.72 -0.60
CA LEU A 178 -27.79 0.34 0.14
C LEU A 178 -28.54 1.68 0.02
N GLN A 179 -28.97 2.06 -1.18
CA GLN A 179 -29.80 3.27 -1.39
C GLN A 179 -31.04 3.28 -0.49
N ARG A 180 -31.71 2.12 -0.35
CA ARG A 180 -32.87 1.99 0.54
C ARG A 180 -32.49 2.15 2.00
N ALA A 181 -31.44 1.46 2.46
CA ALA A 181 -30.98 1.56 3.83
C ALA A 181 -30.62 3.00 4.22
N THR A 182 -30.00 3.74 3.30
CA THR A 182 -29.68 5.15 3.53
C THR A 182 -30.90 6.07 3.49
N ALA A 183 -32.03 5.69 2.88
CA ALA A 183 -33.23 6.54 2.87
C ALA A 183 -33.94 6.54 4.23
N ASP A 184 -33.73 5.50 5.03
CA ASP A 184 -34.35 5.30 6.35
C ASP A 184 -33.45 5.77 7.52
N SER A 185 -32.27 6.33 7.23
CA SER A 185 -31.23 6.74 8.20
C SER A 185 -31.08 8.25 8.34
#